data_AF-A0A261EPG2-F1
#
_entry.id   AF-A0A261EPG2-F1
#
_cell.length_a   1.000
_cell.length_b   1.000
_cell.length_c   1.000
_cell.angle_alpha   90.00
_cell.angle_beta   90.00
_cell.angle_gamma   90.00
#
_symmetry.space_group_name_H-M   'P 1'
#
loop_
_entity.id
_entity.type
_entity.pdbx_description
1 polymer ?
#
loop_
_entity_poly.entity_id
_entity_poly.type
_entity_poly.pdbx_seq_one_letter_code
_entity_poly.pdbx_strand_id
1 'polypeptide(L)'
;MTDQMVLATQKWLNKTYVGRNGCNVVQENGRTGWEVVHGLLRALQIELGISVPSDNFGPGTTARYQAAPLAKPALKGAASNKYAILQGALWCKGYDAGHYGDLDDHYDDKVAAAVASLQADAGIGGDGLTVSVNLMKALLSMDQFRLIPGSGGDASVRSFQQELNGGFEAYSGLSPCDGIYDRGTNEAVIYAIQALEDMPVDVASGYF
;
A
#
# COMPACT_ATOMS: atom_id res chain seq x y z
N MET A 1 -8.75 5.31 -20.11
CA MET A 1 -10.01 4.59 -19.81
C MET A 1 -10.36 4.86 -18.36
N THR A 2 -11.63 4.96 -18.00
CA THR A 2 -12.08 5.16 -16.60
C THR A 2 -12.16 3.81 -15.91
N ASP A 3 -11.45 3.64 -14.80
CA ASP A 3 -11.57 2.48 -13.95
C ASP A 3 -12.80 2.65 -13.04
N GLN A 4 -13.75 1.71 -13.13
CA GLN A 4 -15.02 1.80 -12.40
C GLN A 4 -14.83 1.60 -10.90
N MET A 5 -13.84 0.82 -10.48
CA MET A 5 -13.60 0.54 -9.07
C MET A 5 -12.77 1.64 -8.41
N VAL A 6 -11.89 2.29 -9.17
CA VAL A 6 -11.29 3.56 -8.71
C VAL A 6 -12.37 4.64 -8.59
N LEU A 7 -13.34 4.71 -9.52
CA LEU A 7 -14.46 5.65 -9.41
C LEU A 7 -15.33 5.37 -8.17
N ALA A 8 -15.64 4.09 -7.90
CA ALA A 8 -16.33 3.68 -6.69
C ALA A 8 -15.55 4.08 -5.42
N THR A 9 -14.23 3.90 -5.44
CA THR A 9 -13.34 4.32 -4.35
C THR A 9 -13.42 5.82 -4.08
N GLN A 10 -13.35 6.64 -5.13
CA GLN A 10 -13.42 8.11 -5.02
C GLN A 10 -14.78 8.55 -4.45
N LYS A 11 -15.87 7.96 -4.94
CA LYS A 11 -17.24 8.20 -4.43
C LYS A 11 -17.39 7.82 -2.97
N TRP A 12 -16.91 6.64 -2.60
CA TRP A 12 -16.96 6.14 -1.24
C TRP A 12 -16.17 7.04 -0.27
N LEU A 13 -14.96 7.47 -0.67
CA LEU A 13 -14.16 8.42 0.11
C LEU A 13 -14.91 9.74 0.32
N ASN A 14 -15.46 10.30 -0.76
CA ASN A 14 -16.19 11.56 -0.69
C ASN A 14 -17.40 11.46 0.23
N LYS A 15 -18.19 10.39 0.08
CA LYS A 15 -19.38 10.13 0.91
C LYS A 15 -19.02 9.95 2.39
N THR A 16 -17.91 9.28 2.71
CA THR A 16 -17.60 8.83 4.07
C THR A 16 -16.78 9.85 4.87
N TYR A 17 -15.89 10.60 4.21
CA TYR A 17 -14.89 11.43 4.90
C TYR A 17 -14.94 12.93 4.57
N VAL A 18 -15.60 13.38 3.50
CA VAL A 18 -15.67 14.83 3.21
C VAL A 18 -16.29 15.59 4.39
N GLY A 19 -15.63 16.67 4.79
CA GLY A 19 -16.02 17.47 5.96
C GLY A 19 -15.36 17.02 7.27
N ARG A 20 -14.68 15.87 7.30
CA ARG A 20 -13.76 15.53 8.40
C ARG A 20 -12.46 16.32 8.26
N ASN A 21 -11.79 16.55 9.39
CA ASN A 21 -10.54 17.31 9.42
C ASN A 21 -9.51 16.69 8.46
N GLY A 22 -8.95 17.50 7.58
CA GLY A 22 -7.99 17.07 6.56
C GLY A 22 -8.60 16.29 5.39
N CYS A 23 -9.90 16.06 5.29
CA CYS A 23 -10.51 15.34 4.16
C CYS A 23 -11.22 16.29 3.21
N ASN A 24 -10.61 16.52 2.05
CA ASN A 24 -11.16 17.31 0.94
C ASN A 24 -11.85 16.40 -0.07
N VAL A 25 -12.66 17.00 -0.95
CA VAL A 25 -13.25 16.29 -2.08
C VAL A 25 -12.16 15.79 -3.02
N VAL A 26 -12.21 14.50 -3.36
CA VAL A 26 -11.38 13.87 -4.41
C VAL A 26 -12.17 13.87 -5.71
N GLN A 27 -11.52 14.13 -6.84
CA GLN A 27 -12.21 14.11 -8.13
C GLN A 27 -12.71 12.70 -8.48
N GLU A 28 -14.02 12.56 -8.75
CA GLU A 28 -14.67 11.30 -9.14
C GLU A 28 -14.54 11.03 -10.65
N ASN A 29 -13.33 10.71 -11.12
CA ASN A 29 -13.00 10.53 -12.53
C ASN A 29 -12.58 9.09 -12.91
N GLY A 30 -12.52 8.18 -11.92
CA GLY A 30 -12.03 6.81 -12.04
C GLY A 30 -10.58 6.70 -12.51
N ARG A 31 -9.75 7.68 -12.15
CA ARG A 31 -8.31 7.69 -12.38
C ARG A 31 -7.58 7.74 -11.05
N THR A 32 -6.67 6.80 -10.85
CA THR A 32 -5.80 6.78 -9.67
C THR A 32 -4.79 7.94 -9.73
N GLY A 33 -4.28 8.35 -8.57
CA GLY A 33 -3.34 9.45 -8.43
C GLY A 33 -3.21 9.93 -6.98
N TRP A 34 -2.37 10.94 -6.77
CA TRP A 34 -2.08 11.46 -5.43
C TRP A 34 -3.33 11.84 -4.62
N GLU A 35 -4.34 12.44 -5.25
CA GLU A 35 -5.56 12.86 -4.53
C GLU A 35 -6.30 11.68 -3.89
N VAL A 36 -6.50 10.58 -4.62
CA VAL A 36 -7.20 9.40 -4.08
C VAL A 36 -6.33 8.64 -3.09
N VAL A 37 -5.02 8.53 -3.33
CA VAL A 37 -4.08 7.86 -2.41
C VAL A 37 -3.98 8.63 -1.08
N HIS A 38 -3.82 9.95 -1.13
CA HIS A 38 -3.84 10.79 0.06
C HIS A 38 -5.21 10.74 0.77
N GLY A 39 -6.31 10.72 0.01
CA GLY A 39 -7.65 10.51 0.55
C GLY A 39 -7.76 9.21 1.37
N LEU A 40 -7.29 8.09 0.81
CA LEU A 40 -7.26 6.79 1.49
C LEU A 40 -6.33 6.78 2.72
N LEU A 41 -5.17 7.43 2.63
CA LEU A 41 -4.24 7.54 3.74
C LEU A 41 -4.83 8.35 4.91
N ARG A 42 -5.41 9.51 4.62
CA ARG A 42 -6.07 10.34 5.65
C ARG A 42 -7.28 9.62 6.24
N ALA A 43 -8.04 8.90 5.42
CA ALA A 43 -9.12 8.01 5.89
C ALA A 43 -8.59 6.95 6.86
N LEU A 44 -7.50 6.24 6.53
CA LEU A 44 -6.87 5.27 7.44
C LEU A 44 -6.45 5.93 8.75
N GLN A 45 -5.79 7.10 8.69
CA GLN A 45 -5.35 7.82 9.87
C GLN A 45 -6.51 8.18 10.79
N ILE A 46 -7.65 8.61 10.24
CA ILE A 46 -8.89 8.88 11.00
C ILE A 46 -9.41 7.60 11.66
N GLU A 47 -9.45 6.49 10.94
CA GLU A 47 -9.88 5.18 11.48
C GLU A 47 -8.90 4.60 12.53
N LEU A 48 -7.65 5.09 12.55
CA LEU A 48 -6.66 4.82 13.59
C LEU A 48 -6.75 5.81 14.78
N GLY A 49 -7.68 6.78 14.75
CA GLY A 49 -7.87 7.76 15.81
C GLY A 49 -6.89 8.94 15.78
N ILE A 50 -6.27 9.24 14.63
CA ILE A 50 -5.45 10.44 14.44
C ILE A 50 -6.38 11.62 14.13
N SER A 51 -6.34 12.66 14.97
CA SER A 51 -7.25 13.81 14.88
C SER A 51 -6.90 14.83 13.79
N VAL A 52 -5.62 14.89 13.41
CA VAL A 52 -5.09 15.76 12.34
C VAL A 52 -4.34 14.87 11.36
N PRO A 53 -5.01 14.33 10.34
CA PRO A 53 -4.36 13.49 9.35
C PRO A 53 -3.43 14.31 8.44
N SER A 54 -2.51 13.62 7.76
CA SER A 54 -1.50 14.20 6.86
C SER A 54 -1.25 13.28 5.66
N ASP A 55 -0.56 13.79 4.66
CA ASP A 55 -0.21 13.02 3.44
C ASP A 55 0.97 12.07 3.63
N ASN A 56 1.36 11.80 4.88
CA ASN A 56 2.49 10.93 5.18
C ASN A 56 2.11 9.76 6.11
N PHE A 57 2.52 8.55 5.72
CA PHE A 57 2.52 7.38 6.59
C PHE A 57 3.77 7.40 7.48
N GLY A 58 3.79 8.33 8.45
CA GLY A 58 4.91 8.56 9.35
C GLY A 58 4.90 7.70 10.63
N PRO A 59 5.79 8.00 11.60
CA PRO A 59 5.92 7.25 12.85
C PRO A 59 4.61 7.14 13.66
N GLY A 60 3.81 8.22 13.67
CA GLY A 60 2.53 8.24 14.39
C GLY A 60 1.46 7.32 13.78
N THR A 61 1.42 7.18 12.45
CA THR A 61 0.56 6.23 11.74
C THR A 61 1.09 4.81 11.93
N THR A 62 2.42 4.64 11.81
CA THR A 62 3.12 3.37 11.99
C THR A 62 2.82 2.74 13.35
N ALA A 63 3.04 3.47 14.44
CA ALA A 63 2.80 2.97 15.79
C ALA A 63 1.34 2.55 16.02
N ARG A 64 0.38 3.32 15.50
CA ARG A 64 -1.06 3.03 15.65
C ARG A 64 -1.50 1.84 14.80
N TYR A 65 -1.01 1.75 13.57
CA TYR A 65 -1.32 0.63 12.69
C TYR A 65 -0.71 -0.68 13.22
N GLN A 66 0.53 -0.63 13.69
CA GLN A 66 1.25 -1.79 14.23
C GLN A 66 0.56 -2.39 15.47
N ALA A 67 -0.17 -1.59 16.24
CA ALA A 67 -0.93 -2.08 17.40
C ALA A 67 -2.08 -3.02 17.02
N ALA A 68 -2.66 -2.87 15.81
CA ALA A 68 -3.71 -3.73 15.29
C ALA A 68 -3.71 -3.73 13.74
N PRO A 69 -2.75 -4.43 13.10
CA PRO A 69 -2.68 -4.52 11.64
C PRO A 69 -3.96 -5.14 11.06
N LEU A 70 -4.27 -4.82 9.81
CA LEU A 70 -5.44 -5.43 9.18
C LEU A 70 -5.17 -6.91 8.93
N ALA A 71 -6.09 -7.73 9.39
CA ALA A 71 -6.08 -9.15 9.13
C ALA A 71 -7.46 -9.59 8.66
N LYS A 72 -7.49 -10.61 7.81
CA LYS A 72 -8.71 -11.27 7.39
C LYS A 72 -9.41 -11.87 8.62
N PRO A 73 -10.64 -11.46 8.93
CA PRO A 73 -11.39 -11.99 10.06
C PRO A 73 -11.60 -13.51 9.95
N ALA A 74 -11.45 -14.22 11.07
CA ALA A 74 -11.75 -15.66 11.15
C ALA A 74 -13.26 -15.95 11.02
N LEU A 75 -14.10 -15.02 11.47
CA LEU A 75 -15.56 -15.12 11.39
C LEU A 75 -16.11 -14.20 10.30
N LYS A 76 -17.08 -14.70 9.54
CA LYS A 76 -17.80 -13.90 8.53
C LYS A 76 -18.61 -12.79 9.21
N GLY A 77 -18.67 -11.62 8.57
CA GLY A 77 -19.49 -10.48 9.00
C GLY A 77 -18.79 -9.42 9.84
N ALA A 78 -17.47 -9.55 10.08
CA ALA A 78 -16.69 -8.44 10.63
C ALA A 78 -16.56 -7.34 9.57
N ALA A 79 -17.00 -6.14 9.95
CA ALA A 79 -17.10 -4.98 9.09
C ALA A 79 -16.29 -3.79 9.65
N SER A 80 -15.55 -3.10 8.79
CA SER A 80 -14.81 -1.90 9.13
C SER A 80 -14.48 -1.07 7.90
N ASN A 81 -14.59 0.26 8.01
CA ASN A 81 -14.09 1.19 6.99
C ASN A 81 -12.62 0.96 6.61
N LYS A 82 -11.80 0.37 7.50
CA LYS A 82 -10.42 0.01 7.18
C LYS A 82 -10.31 -1.05 6.08
N TYR A 83 -11.30 -1.94 5.96
CA TYR A 83 -11.36 -2.92 4.89
C TYR A 83 -11.78 -2.27 3.56
N ALA A 84 -12.71 -1.31 3.59
CA ALA A 84 -13.02 -0.49 2.41
C ALA A 84 -11.79 0.31 1.93
N ILE A 85 -11.00 0.87 2.85
CA ILE A 85 -9.72 1.56 2.51
C ILE A 85 -8.75 0.58 1.85
N LEU A 86 -8.60 -0.63 2.40
CA LEU A 86 -7.75 -1.68 1.83
C LEU A 86 -8.18 -2.02 0.39
N GLN A 87 -9.47 -2.26 0.17
CA GLN A 87 -10.02 -2.55 -1.15
C GLN A 87 -9.78 -1.39 -2.13
N GLY A 88 -10.07 -0.15 -1.72
CA GLY A 88 -9.87 1.02 -2.56
C GLY A 88 -8.41 1.22 -2.94
N ALA A 89 -7.49 0.98 -2.01
CA ALA A 89 -6.07 1.08 -2.27
C ALA A 89 -5.56 -0.05 -3.19
N LEU A 90 -6.06 -1.27 -3.04
CA LEU A 90 -5.80 -2.38 -3.97
C LEU A 90 -6.26 -2.05 -5.40
N TRP A 91 -7.47 -1.53 -5.56
CA TRP A 91 -7.99 -1.07 -6.85
C TRP A 91 -7.15 0.04 -7.46
N CYS A 92 -6.73 1.03 -6.65
CA CYS A 92 -5.85 2.11 -7.09
C CYS A 92 -4.46 1.62 -7.55
N LYS A 93 -4.02 0.44 -7.09
CA LYS A 93 -2.79 -0.24 -7.51
C LYS A 93 -3.01 -1.29 -8.62
N GLY A 94 -4.24 -1.53 -9.04
CA GLY A 94 -4.59 -2.50 -10.09
C GLY A 94 -4.69 -3.95 -9.62
N TYR A 95 -4.98 -4.19 -8.34
CA TYR A 95 -5.30 -5.50 -7.79
C TYR A 95 -6.81 -5.66 -7.66
N ASP A 96 -7.34 -6.76 -8.19
CA ASP A 96 -8.77 -7.06 -8.16
C ASP A 96 -9.19 -7.55 -6.76
N ALA A 97 -9.76 -6.64 -5.97
CA ALA A 97 -10.28 -6.94 -4.64
C ALA A 97 -11.72 -7.48 -4.65
N GLY A 98 -12.34 -7.69 -5.81
CA GLY A 98 -13.76 -8.02 -5.93
C GLY A 98 -14.67 -6.84 -5.59
N HIS A 99 -15.84 -7.12 -5.00
CA HIS A 99 -16.81 -6.11 -4.55
C HIS A 99 -17.18 -5.08 -5.62
N TYR A 100 -17.53 -5.55 -6.83
CA TYR A 100 -17.80 -4.65 -7.94
C TYR A 100 -19.05 -3.78 -7.70
N GLY A 101 -18.92 -2.49 -8.02
CA GLY A 101 -20.01 -1.51 -8.00
C GLY A 101 -19.97 -0.52 -6.83
N ASP A 102 -19.61 -0.97 -5.63
CA ASP A 102 -19.33 -0.11 -4.48
C ASP A 102 -18.26 -0.76 -3.60
N LEU A 103 -17.45 0.04 -2.93
CA LEU A 103 -16.56 -0.50 -1.89
C LEU A 103 -17.42 -0.97 -0.72
N ASP A 104 -17.11 -2.14 -0.20
CA ASP A 104 -17.72 -2.64 1.01
C ASP A 104 -16.72 -2.62 2.17
N ASP A 105 -17.21 -2.91 3.37
CA ASP A 105 -16.43 -2.86 4.60
C ASP A 105 -15.97 -4.24 5.06
N HIS A 106 -15.78 -5.22 4.15
CA HIS A 106 -15.37 -6.60 4.48
C HIS A 106 -13.98 -6.97 3.95
N TYR A 107 -13.31 -7.89 4.67
CA TYR A 107 -12.06 -8.51 4.22
C TYR A 107 -12.31 -10.02 4.02
N ASP A 108 -12.73 -10.38 2.82
CA ASP A 108 -13.06 -11.76 2.44
C ASP A 108 -11.93 -12.46 1.67
N ASP A 109 -12.22 -13.64 1.11
CA ASP A 109 -11.24 -14.44 0.35
C ASP A 109 -10.79 -13.73 -0.95
N LYS A 110 -11.60 -12.85 -1.52
CA LYS A 110 -11.23 -12.07 -2.72
C LYS A 110 -10.24 -10.98 -2.37
N VAL A 111 -10.51 -10.23 -1.29
CA VAL A 111 -9.57 -9.23 -0.79
C VAL A 111 -8.26 -9.90 -0.36
N ALA A 112 -8.30 -11.08 0.28
CA ALA A 112 -7.10 -11.83 0.65
C ALA A 112 -6.29 -12.27 -0.58
N ALA A 113 -6.95 -12.77 -1.64
CA ALA A 113 -6.25 -13.11 -2.87
C ALA A 113 -5.58 -11.90 -3.54
N ALA A 114 -6.21 -10.71 -3.46
CA ALA A 114 -5.63 -9.46 -3.96
C ALA A 114 -4.39 -9.03 -3.16
N VAL A 115 -4.45 -9.13 -1.82
CA VAL A 115 -3.32 -8.86 -0.94
C VAL A 115 -2.18 -9.86 -1.17
N ALA A 116 -2.49 -11.15 -1.31
CA ALA A 116 -1.50 -12.18 -1.63
C ALA A 116 -0.81 -11.92 -2.98
N SER A 117 -1.58 -11.44 -3.98
CA SER A 117 -1.02 -11.04 -5.27
C SER A 117 -0.06 -9.85 -5.14
N LEU A 118 -0.42 -8.83 -4.35
CA LEU A 118 0.47 -7.71 -4.06
C LEU A 118 1.73 -8.16 -3.33
N GLN A 119 1.61 -9.04 -2.33
CA GLN A 119 2.74 -9.60 -1.60
C GLN A 119 3.72 -10.35 -2.50
N ALA A 120 3.20 -11.18 -3.41
CA ALA A 120 4.01 -11.86 -4.41
C ALA A 120 4.67 -10.87 -5.38
N ASP A 121 3.93 -9.88 -5.85
CA ASP A 121 4.44 -8.84 -6.75
C ASP A 121 5.48 -7.94 -6.08
N ALA A 122 5.41 -7.75 -4.75
CA ALA A 122 6.38 -7.04 -3.95
C ALA A 122 7.60 -7.87 -3.53
N GLY A 123 7.63 -9.18 -3.79
CA GLY A 123 8.77 -10.05 -3.49
C GLY A 123 8.85 -10.57 -2.05
N ILE A 124 7.87 -10.29 -1.19
CA ILE A 124 7.88 -10.70 0.23
C ILE A 124 7.10 -11.98 0.52
N GLY A 125 6.32 -12.47 -0.44
CA GLY A 125 5.43 -13.62 -0.25
C GLY A 125 4.34 -13.37 0.80
N GLY A 126 3.44 -14.33 0.97
CA GLY A 126 2.37 -14.25 1.96
C GLY A 126 1.08 -14.92 1.49
N ASP A 127 0.17 -15.11 2.42
CA ASP A 127 -1.13 -15.76 2.22
C ASP A 127 -2.28 -14.75 2.07
N GLY A 128 -1.97 -13.45 2.09
CA GLY A 128 -2.96 -12.38 2.06
C GLY A 128 -3.87 -12.34 3.28
N LEU A 129 -3.52 -13.01 4.39
CA LEU A 129 -4.34 -12.98 5.60
C LEU A 129 -4.01 -11.78 6.49
N THR A 130 -2.80 -11.24 6.41
CA THR A 130 -2.38 -10.06 7.18
C THR A 130 -1.73 -9.02 6.29
N VAL A 131 -2.08 -7.77 6.50
CA VAL A 131 -1.45 -6.62 5.84
C VAL A 131 -0.44 -6.02 6.83
N SER A 132 0.85 -6.18 6.54
CA SER A 132 1.92 -5.63 7.38
C SER A 132 1.95 -4.10 7.33
N VAL A 133 2.67 -3.47 8.26
CA VAL A 133 2.90 -2.02 8.26
C VAL A 133 3.50 -1.57 6.93
N ASN A 134 4.56 -2.24 6.47
CA ASN A 134 5.24 -1.88 5.22
C ASN A 134 4.36 -2.13 4.01
N LEU A 135 3.56 -3.20 4.00
CA LEU A 135 2.61 -3.47 2.94
C LEU A 135 1.53 -2.40 2.86
N MET A 136 0.96 -1.99 4.00
CA MET A 136 -0.05 -0.91 4.02
C MET A 136 0.56 0.43 3.60
N LYS A 137 1.79 0.72 4.02
CA LYS A 137 2.54 1.92 3.64
C LYS A 137 2.78 1.99 2.13
N ALA A 138 3.25 0.88 1.54
CA ALA A 138 3.43 0.72 0.10
C ALA A 138 2.11 0.80 -0.68
N LEU A 139 1.05 0.22 -0.13
CA LEU A 139 -0.27 0.26 -0.75
C LEU A 139 -0.85 1.70 -0.76
N LEU A 140 -0.53 2.50 0.25
CA LEU A 140 -0.91 3.92 0.37
C LEU A 140 0.17 4.91 -0.10
N SER A 141 1.02 4.48 -1.03
CA SER A 141 2.00 5.34 -1.73
C SER A 141 1.67 5.41 -3.23
N MET A 142 2.59 5.94 -4.04
CA MET A 142 2.53 5.83 -5.51
C MET A 142 3.39 4.69 -6.08
N ASP A 143 3.98 3.86 -5.23
CA ASP A 143 4.86 2.76 -5.64
C ASP A 143 4.11 1.71 -6.45
N GLN A 144 4.72 1.21 -7.52
CA GLN A 144 4.11 0.21 -8.38
C GLN A 144 4.87 -1.10 -8.28
N PHE A 145 4.16 -2.22 -8.22
CA PHE A 145 4.74 -3.55 -7.98
C PHE A 145 4.65 -4.46 -9.21
N ARG A 146 4.25 -3.88 -10.34
CA ARG A 146 4.13 -4.54 -11.65
C ARG A 146 4.75 -3.66 -12.72
N LEU A 147 5.22 -4.30 -13.79
CA LEU A 147 5.62 -3.59 -14.99
C LEU A 147 4.41 -2.91 -15.62
N ILE A 148 4.49 -1.59 -15.79
CA ILE A 148 3.43 -0.82 -16.45
C ILE A 148 3.73 -0.77 -17.94
N PRO A 149 2.80 -1.18 -18.83
CA PRO A 149 3.00 -1.07 -20.25
C PRO A 149 3.37 0.35 -20.67
N GLY A 150 4.52 0.49 -21.35
CA GLY A 150 5.01 1.79 -21.82
C GLY A 150 5.73 2.64 -20.78
N SER A 151 5.95 2.18 -19.54
CA SER A 151 6.78 2.89 -18.55
C SER A 151 8.29 2.75 -18.80
N GLY A 152 8.69 1.77 -19.63
CA GLY A 152 10.10 1.43 -19.84
C GLY A 152 10.70 0.51 -18.76
N GLY A 153 9.87 -0.07 -17.89
CA GLY A 153 10.32 -1.01 -16.87
C GLY A 153 10.90 -2.31 -17.45
N ASP A 154 11.99 -2.77 -16.86
CA ASP A 154 12.69 -4.01 -17.21
C ASP A 154 12.36 -5.15 -16.25
N ALA A 155 12.12 -6.35 -16.77
CA ALA A 155 11.74 -7.51 -15.97
C ALA A 155 12.87 -7.99 -15.04
N SER A 156 14.13 -7.84 -15.45
CA SER A 156 15.29 -8.22 -14.63
C SER A 156 15.49 -7.23 -13.50
N VAL A 157 15.34 -5.92 -13.77
CA VAL A 157 15.33 -4.88 -12.73
C VAL A 157 14.21 -5.12 -11.73
N ARG A 158 13.01 -5.49 -12.20
CA ARG A 158 11.90 -5.86 -11.32
C ARG A 158 12.25 -7.06 -10.45
N SER A 159 12.81 -8.12 -11.02
CA SER A 159 13.24 -9.31 -10.24
C SER A 159 14.23 -8.91 -9.14
N PHE A 160 15.18 -8.04 -9.46
CA PHE A 160 16.14 -7.52 -8.49
C PHE A 160 15.47 -6.68 -7.39
N GLN A 161 14.52 -5.80 -7.72
CA GLN A 161 13.73 -5.06 -6.73
C GLN A 161 12.95 -5.99 -5.79
N GLN A 162 12.39 -7.09 -6.33
CA GLN A 162 11.70 -8.11 -5.52
C GLN A 162 12.65 -8.85 -4.59
N GLU A 163 13.85 -9.19 -5.04
CA GLU A 163 14.90 -9.79 -4.21
C GLU A 163 15.33 -8.85 -3.08
N LEU A 164 15.49 -7.56 -3.37
CA LEU A 164 15.82 -6.56 -2.35
C LEU A 164 14.74 -6.48 -1.27
N ASN A 165 13.46 -6.40 -1.67
CA ASN A 165 12.35 -6.41 -0.72
C ASN A 165 12.33 -7.70 0.10
N GLY A 166 12.38 -8.88 -0.54
CA GLY A 166 12.30 -10.16 0.14
C GLY A 166 13.46 -10.44 1.10
N GLY A 167 14.66 -9.96 0.78
CA GLY A 167 15.87 -10.15 1.60
C GLY A 167 16.08 -9.10 2.68
N PHE A 168 15.65 -7.86 2.44
CA PHE A 168 16.09 -6.70 3.22
C PHE A 168 14.95 -5.75 3.64
N GLU A 169 13.69 -6.19 3.61
CA GLU A 169 12.52 -5.40 4.05
C GLU A 169 12.73 -4.74 5.43
N ALA A 170 13.38 -5.42 6.37
CA ALA A 170 13.62 -4.89 7.71
C ALA A 170 14.50 -3.61 7.71
N TYR A 171 15.34 -3.44 6.70
CA TYR A 171 16.26 -2.30 6.55
C TYR A 171 15.63 -1.17 5.74
N SER A 172 15.08 -1.49 4.57
CA SER A 172 14.61 -0.49 3.60
C SER A 172 13.09 -0.31 3.56
N GLY A 173 12.32 -1.19 4.20
CA GLY A 173 10.90 -1.35 3.91
C GLY A 173 10.68 -1.92 2.50
N LEU A 174 9.48 -1.68 1.96
CA LEU A 174 9.13 -2.08 0.58
C LEU A 174 9.38 -0.93 -0.38
N SER A 175 10.17 -1.22 -1.41
CA SER A 175 10.38 -0.37 -2.57
C SER A 175 9.53 -0.84 -3.76
N PRO A 176 9.20 0.03 -4.74
CA PRO A 176 8.50 -0.38 -5.94
C PRO A 176 9.21 -1.54 -6.67
N CYS A 177 8.41 -2.39 -7.30
CA CYS A 177 8.84 -3.47 -8.19
C CYS A 177 8.31 -3.20 -9.61
N ASP A 178 8.61 -2.00 -10.13
CA ASP A 178 8.10 -1.47 -11.40
C ASP A 178 9.09 -1.65 -12.57
N GLY A 179 10.27 -2.21 -12.29
CA GLY A 179 11.33 -2.44 -13.27
C GLY A 179 12.14 -1.20 -13.64
N ILE A 180 11.98 -0.09 -12.92
CA ILE A 180 12.74 1.14 -13.15
C ILE A 180 13.83 1.26 -12.09
N TYR A 181 15.09 1.21 -12.52
CA TYR A 181 16.20 1.44 -11.59
C TYR A 181 16.32 2.94 -11.33
N ASP A 182 15.88 3.36 -10.16
CA ASP A 182 15.84 4.75 -9.74
C ASP A 182 16.69 4.98 -8.47
N ARG A 183 16.56 6.18 -7.88
CA ARG A 183 17.24 6.50 -6.63
C ARG A 183 16.80 5.60 -5.48
N GLY A 184 15.51 5.27 -5.39
CA GLY A 184 14.99 4.39 -4.34
C GLY A 184 15.57 2.98 -4.43
N THR A 185 15.65 2.44 -5.64
CA THR A 185 16.31 1.16 -5.92
C THR A 185 17.77 1.19 -5.48
N ASN A 186 18.51 2.26 -5.82
CA ASN A 186 19.89 2.40 -5.40
C ASN A 186 20.06 2.50 -3.87
N GLU A 187 19.16 3.22 -3.18
CA GLU A 187 19.15 3.30 -1.73
C GLU A 187 18.90 1.94 -1.08
N ALA A 188 17.96 1.15 -1.60
CA ALA A 188 17.71 -0.23 -1.17
C ALA A 188 18.94 -1.14 -1.37
N VAL A 189 19.73 -0.94 -2.43
CA VAL A 189 21.02 -1.64 -2.62
C VAL A 189 22.03 -1.29 -1.54
N ILE A 190 22.12 -0.02 -1.14
CA ILE A 190 23.03 0.40 -0.06
C ILE A 190 22.61 -0.25 1.26
N TYR A 191 21.31 -0.25 1.56
CA TYR A 191 20.79 -0.98 2.73
C TYR A 191 21.10 -2.48 2.67
N ALA A 192 20.96 -3.11 1.51
CA ALA A 192 21.30 -4.53 1.34
C ALA A 192 22.79 -4.78 1.62
N ILE A 193 23.70 -3.92 1.13
CA ILE A 193 25.13 -4.04 1.42
C ILE A 193 25.41 -3.85 2.91
N GLN A 194 24.83 -2.83 3.54
CA GLN A 194 24.97 -2.60 4.99
C GLN A 194 24.49 -3.81 5.80
N ALA A 195 23.35 -4.41 5.42
CA ALA A 195 22.84 -5.62 6.05
C ALA A 195 23.78 -6.82 5.86
N LEU A 196 24.39 -6.99 4.68
CA LEU A 196 25.36 -8.04 4.38
C LEU A 196 26.70 -7.86 5.12
N GLU A 197 27.00 -6.64 5.57
CA GLU A 197 28.15 -6.32 6.44
C GLU A 197 27.80 -6.45 7.94
N ASP A 198 26.67 -7.07 8.28
CA ASP A 198 26.17 -7.24 9.65
C ASP A 198 25.91 -5.92 10.40
N MET A 199 25.66 -4.83 9.67
CA MET A 199 25.28 -3.55 10.27
C MET A 199 23.89 -3.69 10.92
N PRO A 200 23.70 -3.30 12.19
CA PRO A 200 22.38 -3.31 12.82
C PRO A 200 21.37 -2.42 12.07
N VAL A 201 20.09 -2.83 12.05
CA VAL A 201 18.99 -2.11 11.36
C VAL A 201 18.85 -0.65 11.84
N ASP A 202 19.12 -0.38 13.12
CA ASP A 202 19.05 0.96 13.71
C ASP A 202 20.29 1.83 13.44
N VAL A 203 21.35 1.24 12.88
CA VAL A 203 22.60 1.92 12.46
C VAL A 203 22.62 2.12 10.94
N ALA A 204 22.06 1.19 10.18
CA ALA A 204 21.94 1.27 8.74
C ALA A 204 21.22 2.55 8.31
N SER A 205 21.74 3.21 7.27
CA SER A 205 21.35 4.56 6.90
C SER A 205 20.98 4.71 5.42
N GLY A 206 21.31 3.72 4.59
CA GLY A 206 21.17 3.86 3.13
C GLY A 206 22.18 4.82 2.50
N TYR A 207 23.22 5.24 3.25
CA TYR A 207 24.34 6.07 2.79
C TYR A 207 25.68 5.40 3.09
N PHE A 208 26.66 5.60 2.19
CA PHE A 208 28.07 5.26 2.40
C PHE A 208 28.87 6.45 2.91
#